data_AF-A0A3S2BMG6-F1
#
_entry.id   AF-A0A3S2BMG6-F1
#
_cell.length_a   1.000
_cell.length_b   1.000
_cell.length_c   1.000
_cell.angle_alpha   90.00
_cell.angle_beta   90.00
_cell.angle_gamma   90.00
#
_symmetry.space_group_name_H-M   'P 1'
#
loop_
_entity.id
_entity.type
_entity.pdbx_description
1 polymer ?
#
loop_
_entity_poly.entity_id
_entity_poly.type
_entity_poly.pdbx_seq_one_letter_code
_entity_poly.pdbx_strand_id
1 'polypeptide(L)'
;VNTMPFWMLLGGHFLLGEQITLRKFLGLLLAFAGLAAVFSDKLGGGGDMLFGDLLSLGSGFFWALTNILIKRSKLVEASAEKLLLYQLAGAAIVGVLVLPLAGPPVRDPTVLPTLALLFQAVYIVAFTYVLWFWLLRRYPASGLSSFTFLSPVFGVLCGAMFLNEPLTMRIFLALGLIAAGLIIVNRPARKLTPV
;
A
#
# COMPACT_ATOMS: atom_id res chain seq x y z
N VAL A 1 8.62 3.72 0.84
CA VAL A 1 7.69 4.85 1.03
C VAL A 1 6.35 4.53 0.38
N ASN A 2 5.22 4.83 1.01
CA ASN A 2 3.88 4.51 0.51
C ASN A 2 3.40 5.53 -0.55
N THR A 3 4.11 5.61 -1.68
CA THR A 3 3.80 6.55 -2.78
C THR A 3 2.77 6.02 -3.77
N MET A 4 2.41 4.73 -3.67
CA MET A 4 1.39 4.09 -4.51
C MET A 4 0.12 4.94 -4.68
N PRO A 5 -0.47 5.55 -3.62
CA PRO A 5 -1.74 6.27 -3.77
C PRO A 5 -1.67 7.47 -4.72
N PHE A 6 -0.51 8.12 -4.83
CA PHE A 6 -0.28 9.21 -5.79
C PHE A 6 -0.22 8.69 -7.23
N TRP A 7 0.53 7.60 -7.45
CA TRP A 7 0.58 6.94 -8.75
C TRP A 7 -0.78 6.36 -9.16
N MET A 8 -1.55 5.85 -8.21
CA MET A 8 -2.91 5.37 -8.42
C MET A 8 -3.88 6.51 -8.77
N LEU A 9 -3.73 7.69 -8.16
CA LEU A 9 -4.53 8.86 -8.52
C LEU A 9 -4.21 9.33 -9.95
N LEU A 10 -2.93 9.44 -10.30
CA LEU A 10 -2.49 9.86 -11.64
C LEU A 10 -2.89 8.83 -12.70
N GLY A 11 -2.53 7.57 -12.51
CA GLY A 11 -2.85 6.50 -13.45
C GLY A 11 -4.35 6.21 -13.52
N GLY A 12 -5.07 6.36 -12.41
CA GLY A 12 -6.54 6.31 -12.42
C GLY A 12 -7.16 7.37 -13.31
N HIS A 13 -6.59 8.57 -13.35
CA HIS A 13 -7.06 9.64 -14.23
C HIS A 13 -6.87 9.36 -15.70
N PHE A 14 -5.63 9.09 -16.09
CA PHE A 14 -5.27 8.96 -17.49
C PHE A 14 -5.70 7.62 -18.09
N LEU A 15 -5.74 6.54 -17.29
CA LEU A 15 -5.93 5.19 -17.79
C LEU A 15 -7.28 4.58 -17.39
N LEU A 16 -7.88 4.99 -16.27
CA LEU A 16 -9.15 4.45 -15.78
C LEU A 16 -10.33 5.42 -15.93
N GLY A 17 -10.09 6.65 -16.38
CA GLY A 17 -11.13 7.68 -16.48
C GLY A 17 -11.62 8.22 -15.13
N GLU A 18 -10.89 7.96 -14.04
CA GLU A 18 -11.22 8.50 -12.72
C GLU A 18 -10.92 10.00 -12.67
N GLN A 19 -11.89 10.85 -12.37
CA GLN A 19 -11.63 12.28 -12.28
C GLN A 19 -10.72 12.61 -11.09
N ILE A 20 -9.60 13.29 -11.35
CA ILE A 20 -8.80 13.93 -10.30
C ILE A 20 -9.58 15.15 -9.85
N THR A 21 -10.09 15.11 -8.63
CA THR A 21 -10.65 16.29 -7.99
C THR A 21 -9.58 16.91 -7.11
N LEU A 22 -9.58 18.24 -7.01
CA LEU A 22 -8.69 18.96 -6.10
C LEU A 22 -8.82 18.43 -4.66
N ARG A 23 -10.03 17.99 -4.28
CA ARG A 23 -10.30 17.34 -2.98
C ARG A 23 -9.49 16.06 -2.80
N LYS A 24 -9.48 15.14 -3.77
CA LYS A 24 -8.70 13.90 -3.69
C LYS A 24 -7.21 14.19 -3.58
N PHE A 25 -6.70 15.13 -4.38
CA PHE A 25 -5.30 15.50 -4.35
C PHE A 25 -4.90 16.11 -2.99
N LEU A 26 -5.66 17.08 -2.48
CA LEU A 26 -5.40 17.70 -1.18
C LEU A 26 -5.54 16.71 -0.02
N GLY A 27 -6.52 15.80 -0.08
CA GLY A 27 -6.68 14.76 0.94
C GLY A 27 -5.52 13.75 0.95
N LEU A 28 -4.98 13.37 -0.22
CA LEU A 28 -3.77 12.54 -0.29
C LEU A 28 -2.54 13.28 0.25
N LEU A 29 -2.38 14.56 -0.10
CA LEU A 29 -1.29 15.38 0.45
C LEU A 29 -1.38 15.49 1.98
N LEU A 30 -2.59 15.68 2.51
CA LEU A 30 -2.80 15.77 3.96
C LEU A 30 -2.46 14.44 4.66
N ALA A 31 -2.90 13.32 4.11
CA ALA A 31 -2.56 12.00 4.64
C ALA A 31 -1.06 11.70 4.56
N PHE A 32 -0.42 12.09 3.45
CA PHE A 32 1.01 11.94 3.27
C PHE A 32 1.81 12.85 4.22
N ALA A 33 1.35 14.07 4.48
CA ALA A 33 1.97 14.95 5.47
C ALA A 33 1.91 14.35 6.87
N GLY A 34 0.77 13.75 7.25
CA GLY A 34 0.66 12.98 8.49
C GLY A 34 1.65 11.81 8.53
N LEU A 35 1.77 11.07 7.43
CA LEU A 35 2.75 9.99 7.32
C LEU A 35 4.20 10.50 7.49
N ALA A 36 4.58 11.56 6.77
CA ALA A 36 5.90 12.17 6.87
C ALA A 36 6.18 12.66 8.30
N ALA A 37 5.17 13.18 8.99
CA ALA A 37 5.28 13.57 10.38
C ALA A 37 5.57 12.38 11.30
N VAL A 38 5.03 11.18 11.06
CA VAL A 38 5.39 9.98 11.86
C VAL A 38 6.85 9.59 11.67
N PHE A 39 7.36 9.70 10.45
CA PHE A 39 8.68 9.17 10.08
C PHE A 39 9.80 10.20 10.04
N SER A 40 9.56 11.46 10.39
CA SER A 40 10.58 12.49 10.18
C SER A 40 11.84 12.28 11.03
N ASP A 41 11.71 11.64 12.19
CA ASP A 41 12.85 11.38 13.09
C ASP A 41 13.77 10.30 12.54
N LYS A 42 13.34 9.58 11.49
CA LYS A 42 14.12 8.55 10.80
C LYS A 42 14.72 9.06 9.48
N LEU A 43 14.62 10.36 9.17
CA LEU A 43 15.26 10.99 8.01
C LEU A 43 16.74 11.28 8.31
N GLY A 44 17.59 10.26 8.13
CA GLY A 44 19.05 10.44 8.04
C GLY A 44 19.49 10.79 6.61
N GLY A 45 20.73 11.22 6.42
CA GLY A 45 21.33 11.46 5.10
C GLY A 45 22.65 10.71 4.98
N GLY A 46 22.71 9.69 4.13
CA GLY A 46 23.92 8.90 3.82
C GLY A 46 24.08 8.68 2.31
N GLY A 47 25.30 8.37 1.85
CA GLY A 47 25.68 8.37 0.44
C GLY A 47 24.86 7.47 -0.50
N ASP A 48 24.45 6.28 -0.04
CA ASP A 48 23.66 5.32 -0.84
C ASP A 48 22.14 5.48 -0.69
N MET A 49 21.69 6.45 0.11
CA MET A 49 20.29 6.61 0.48
C MET A 49 19.42 7.02 -0.71
N LEU A 50 19.97 7.81 -1.63
CA LEU A 50 19.26 8.26 -2.83
C LEU A 50 18.86 7.09 -3.75
N PHE A 51 19.74 6.10 -3.91
CA PHE A 51 19.44 4.94 -4.74
C PHE A 51 18.34 4.07 -4.10
N GLY A 52 18.40 3.85 -2.78
CA GLY A 52 17.36 3.15 -2.03
C GLY A 52 16.00 3.87 -2.06
N ASP A 53 16.02 5.21 -2.02
CA ASP A 53 14.81 6.04 -2.15
C ASP A 53 14.21 5.93 -3.55
N LEU A 54 15.02 5.99 -4.61
CA LEU A 54 14.56 5.80 -5.99
C LEU A 54 13.96 4.41 -6.21
N LEU A 55 14.60 3.35 -5.67
CA LEU A 55 14.04 1.99 -5.70
C LEU A 55 12.71 1.90 -4.95
N SER A 56 12.60 2.56 -3.79
CA SER A 56 11.36 2.62 -3.00
C SER A 56 10.24 3.35 -3.75
N LEU A 57 10.55 4.43 -4.47
CA LEU A 57 9.61 5.13 -5.33
C LEU A 57 9.17 4.26 -6.51
N GLY A 58 10.12 3.57 -7.14
CA GLY A 58 9.86 2.61 -8.22
C GLY A 58 8.94 1.47 -7.79
N SER A 59 9.15 0.92 -6.58
CA SER A 59 8.25 -0.09 -6.00
C SER A 59 6.81 0.40 -5.90
N GLY A 60 6.60 1.62 -5.39
CA GLY A 60 5.26 2.23 -5.31
C GLY A 60 4.61 2.43 -6.68
N PHE A 61 5.41 2.81 -7.70
CA PHE A 61 4.95 2.95 -9.08
C PHE A 61 4.54 1.60 -9.68
N PHE A 62 5.38 0.57 -9.59
CA PHE A 62 5.05 -0.76 -10.14
C PHE A 62 3.85 -1.38 -9.45
N TRP A 63 3.70 -1.16 -8.13
CA TRP A 63 2.52 -1.64 -7.42
C TRP A 63 1.24 -0.93 -7.87
N ALA A 64 1.29 0.38 -8.10
CA ALA A 64 0.17 1.11 -8.70
C ALA A 64 -0.13 0.60 -10.11
N LEU A 65 0.90 0.38 -10.93
CA LEU A 65 0.77 -0.13 -12.29
C LEU A 65 0.08 -1.49 -12.32
N THR A 66 0.43 -2.42 -11.42
CA THR A 66 -0.26 -3.72 -11.29
C THR A 66 -1.76 -3.54 -11.06
N ASN A 67 -2.15 -2.68 -10.11
CA ASN A 67 -3.56 -2.43 -9.81
C ASN A 67 -4.31 -1.78 -11.00
N ILE A 68 -3.65 -0.86 -11.72
CA ILE A 68 -4.21 -0.24 -12.93
C ILE A 68 -4.37 -1.26 -14.05
N LEU A 69 -3.36 -2.11 -14.29
CA LEU A 69 -3.42 -3.17 -15.31
C LEU A 69 -4.54 -4.17 -15.04
N ILE A 70 -4.72 -4.56 -13.76
CA ILE A 70 -5.85 -5.41 -13.36
C ILE A 70 -7.17 -4.74 -13.74
N LYS A 71 -7.36 -3.45 -13.42
CA LYS A 71 -8.59 -2.71 -13.72
C LYS A 71 -8.80 -2.41 -15.21
N ARG A 72 -7.73 -2.25 -15.99
CA ARG A 72 -7.79 -1.95 -17.44
C ARG A 72 -8.02 -3.18 -18.30
N SER A 73 -7.78 -4.38 -17.79
CA SER A 73 -7.84 -5.62 -18.55
C SER A 73 -9.00 -6.50 -18.10
N LYS A 74 -9.21 -7.61 -18.83
CA LYS A 74 -10.20 -8.64 -18.46
C LYS A 74 -9.89 -9.33 -17.13
N LEU A 75 -8.73 -9.06 -16.53
CA LEU A 75 -8.39 -9.50 -15.17
C LEU A 75 -9.38 -9.00 -14.12
N VAL A 76 -10.05 -7.86 -14.35
CA VAL A 76 -11.11 -7.37 -13.45
C VAL A 76 -12.32 -8.31 -13.39
N GLU A 77 -12.52 -9.19 -14.37
CA GLU A 77 -13.59 -10.19 -14.40
C GLU A 77 -13.19 -11.49 -13.69
N ALA A 78 -11.88 -11.78 -13.64
CA ALA A 78 -11.35 -12.95 -12.95
C ALA A 78 -11.63 -12.89 -11.45
N SER A 79 -11.84 -14.06 -10.83
CA SER A 79 -12.06 -14.15 -9.38
C SER A 79 -10.81 -13.68 -8.61
N ALA A 80 -10.99 -13.18 -7.39
CA ALA A 80 -9.89 -12.60 -6.61
C ALA A 80 -8.81 -13.64 -6.29
N GLU A 81 -9.22 -14.89 -6.11
CA GLU A 81 -8.34 -16.05 -5.90
C GLU A 81 -7.50 -16.33 -7.14
N LYS A 82 -8.08 -16.26 -8.34
CA LYS A 82 -7.34 -16.42 -9.60
C LYS A 82 -6.30 -15.32 -9.79
N LEU A 83 -6.65 -14.08 -9.46
CA LEU A 83 -5.71 -12.95 -9.52
C LEU A 83 -4.52 -13.16 -8.58
N LEU A 84 -4.80 -13.60 -7.34
CA LEU A 84 -3.74 -13.93 -6.40
C LEU A 84 -2.87 -15.08 -6.91
N LEU A 85 -3.46 -16.14 -7.45
CA LEU A 85 -2.72 -17.28 -8.02
C LEU A 85 -1.79 -16.84 -9.16
N TYR A 86 -2.24 -15.96 -10.06
CA TYR A 86 -1.38 -15.41 -11.12
C TYR A 86 -0.21 -14.61 -10.57
N GLN A 87 -0.44 -13.79 -9.54
CA GLN A 87 0.65 -13.06 -8.88
C GLN A 87 1.62 -13.99 -8.17
N LEU A 88 1.13 -15.03 -7.48
CA LEU A 88 1.98 -16.01 -6.81
C LEU A 88 2.80 -16.84 -7.79
N ALA A 89 2.21 -17.25 -8.92
CA ALA A 89 2.93 -17.96 -9.97
C ALA A 89 4.04 -17.08 -10.58
N GLY A 90 3.74 -15.82 -10.89
CA GLY A 90 4.73 -14.85 -11.36
C GLY A 90 5.83 -14.60 -10.32
N ALA A 91 5.46 -14.42 -9.05
CA ALA A 91 6.41 -14.23 -7.97
C ALA A 91 7.30 -15.46 -7.74
N ALA A 92 6.78 -16.68 -7.91
CA ALA A 92 7.58 -17.90 -7.84
C ALA A 92 8.61 -17.98 -8.97
N ILE A 93 8.20 -17.67 -10.22
CA ILE A 93 9.11 -17.65 -11.37
C ILE A 93 10.21 -16.61 -11.15
N VAL A 94 9.83 -15.37 -10.84
CA VAL A 94 10.81 -14.30 -10.57
C VAL A 94 11.69 -14.69 -9.40
N GLY A 95 11.11 -15.20 -8.31
CA GLY A 95 11.82 -15.67 -7.12
C GLY A 95 12.93 -16.66 -7.46
N VAL A 96 12.64 -17.68 -8.27
CA VAL A 96 13.64 -18.65 -8.73
C VAL A 96 14.78 -18.00 -9.52
N LEU A 97 14.47 -17.01 -10.36
CA LEU A 97 15.50 -16.29 -11.12
C LEU A 97 16.41 -15.42 -10.23
N VAL A 98 15.89 -14.87 -9.13
CA VAL A 98 16.68 -14.05 -8.19
C VAL A 98 17.34 -14.84 -7.07
N LEU A 99 16.97 -16.11 -6.85
CA LEU A 99 17.55 -16.98 -5.82
C LEU A 99 19.09 -16.96 -5.79
N PRO A 100 19.81 -17.03 -6.93
CA PRO A 100 21.28 -17.01 -6.91
C PRO A 100 21.88 -15.74 -6.29
N LEU A 101 21.14 -14.63 -6.30
CA LEU A 101 21.55 -13.34 -5.75
C LEU A 101 21.19 -13.19 -4.26
N ALA A 102 20.29 -14.04 -3.75
CA ALA A 102 19.69 -13.91 -2.42
C ALA A 102 20.40 -14.70 -1.31
N GLY A 103 21.37 -15.55 -1.67
CA GLY A 103 22.05 -16.48 -0.74
C GLY A 103 21.21 -17.75 -0.44
N PRO A 104 21.55 -18.52 0.61
CA PRO A 104 20.86 -19.77 0.92
C PRO A 104 19.36 -19.52 1.19
N PRO A 105 18.44 -20.30 0.59
CA PRO A 105 17.00 -20.07 0.67
C PRO A 105 16.42 -20.38 2.05
N VAL A 106 17.04 -21.30 2.79
CA VAL A 106 16.65 -21.64 4.16
C VAL A 106 17.81 -21.29 5.09
N ARG A 107 17.53 -20.47 6.10
CA ARG A 107 18.47 -20.07 7.14
C ARG A 107 17.81 -20.33 8.49
N ASP A 108 18.49 -21.07 9.35
CA ASP A 108 18.08 -21.34 10.74
C ASP A 108 16.59 -21.69 10.92
N PRO A 109 16.14 -22.85 10.38
CA PRO A 109 14.75 -23.27 10.48
C PRO A 109 14.38 -23.58 11.94
N THR A 110 13.89 -22.56 12.63
CA THR A 110 13.42 -22.63 14.01
C THR A 110 11.90 -22.43 14.05
N VAL A 111 11.26 -22.77 15.18
CA VAL A 111 9.80 -22.76 15.32
C VAL A 111 9.23 -21.36 15.06
N LEU A 112 9.84 -20.31 15.63
CA LEU A 112 9.29 -18.95 15.57
C LEU A 112 9.30 -18.34 14.15
N PRO A 113 10.41 -18.32 13.38
CA PRO A 113 10.40 -17.88 11.98
C PRO A 113 9.48 -18.72 11.10
N THR A 114 9.36 -20.02 11.37
CA THR A 114 8.43 -20.90 10.63
C THR A 114 6.98 -20.51 10.87
N LEU A 115 6.59 -20.25 12.12
CA LEU A 115 5.25 -19.77 12.46
C LEU A 115 4.99 -18.38 11.89
N ALA A 116 5.97 -17.49 11.91
CA ALA A 116 5.87 -16.16 11.29
C ALA A 116 5.68 -16.26 9.76
N LEU A 117 6.40 -17.17 9.10
CA LEU A 117 6.25 -17.43 7.66
C LEU A 117 4.86 -18.01 7.34
N LEU A 118 4.35 -18.94 8.15
CA LEU A 118 3.01 -19.49 7.98
C LEU A 118 1.92 -18.43 8.18
N PHE A 119 2.08 -17.58 9.20
CA PHE A 119 1.18 -16.43 9.40
C PHE A 119 1.20 -15.49 8.20
N GLN A 120 2.39 -15.16 7.70
CA GLN A 120 2.56 -14.33 6.50
C GLN A 120 1.91 -14.98 5.27
N ALA A 121 2.09 -16.28 5.05
CA ALA A 121 1.56 -16.96 3.87
C ALA A 121 0.02 -17.11 3.92
N VAL A 122 -0.52 -17.56 5.06
CA VAL A 122 -1.94 -17.90 5.19
C VAL A 122 -2.78 -16.65 5.48
N TYR A 123 -2.40 -15.87 6.48
CA TYR A 123 -3.21 -14.73 6.90
C TYR A 123 -2.94 -13.50 6.04
N ILE A 124 -1.67 -13.09 5.91
CA ILE A 124 -1.34 -11.86 5.19
C ILE A 124 -1.54 -12.08 3.68
N VAL A 125 -0.85 -13.04 3.07
CA VAL A 125 -0.91 -13.22 1.62
C VAL A 125 -2.25 -13.83 1.18
N ALA A 126 -2.67 -14.99 1.69
CA ALA A 126 -3.88 -15.61 1.17
C ALA A 126 -5.16 -14.82 1.50
N PHE A 127 -5.37 -14.45 2.77
CA PHE A 127 -6.61 -13.77 3.15
C PHE A 127 -6.64 -12.29 2.74
N THR A 128 -5.64 -11.48 3.12
CA THR A 128 -5.73 -10.02 2.89
C THR A 128 -5.60 -9.63 1.42
N TYR A 129 -4.81 -10.35 0.60
CA TYR A 129 -4.72 -10.03 -0.83
C TYR A 129 -5.96 -10.45 -1.61
N VAL A 130 -6.60 -11.57 -1.26
CA VAL A 130 -7.91 -11.91 -1.83
C VAL A 130 -8.92 -10.82 -1.53
N LEU A 131 -8.97 -10.34 -0.27
CA LEU A 131 -9.82 -9.21 0.10
C LEU A 131 -9.45 -7.93 -0.66
N TRP A 132 -8.16 -7.64 -0.81
CA TRP A 132 -7.68 -6.49 -1.58
C TRP A 132 -8.15 -6.55 -3.04
N PHE A 133 -7.94 -7.66 -3.74
CA PHE A 133 -8.39 -7.80 -5.13
C PHE A 133 -9.91 -7.80 -5.26
N TRP A 134 -10.62 -8.39 -4.29
CA TRP A 134 -12.08 -8.32 -4.21
C TRP A 134 -12.58 -6.87 -4.09
N LEU A 135 -11.91 -6.04 -3.27
CA LEU A 135 -12.21 -4.62 -3.14
C LEU A 135 -11.81 -3.84 -4.40
N LEU A 136 -10.63 -4.12 -4.97
CA LEU A 136 -10.11 -3.43 -6.15
C LEU A 136 -11.06 -3.54 -7.34
N ARG A 137 -11.74 -4.68 -7.48
CA ARG A 137 -12.73 -4.90 -8.54
C ARG A 137 -14.01 -4.08 -8.36
N ARG A 138 -14.37 -3.74 -7.11
CA ARG A 138 -15.64 -3.06 -6.77
C ARG A 138 -15.51 -1.56 -6.54
N TYR A 139 -14.37 -1.11 -6.04
CA TYR A 139 -14.17 0.27 -5.61
C TYR A 139 -13.22 1.03 -6.54
N PRO A 140 -13.31 2.38 -6.58
CA PRO A 140 -12.33 3.20 -7.28
C PRO A 140 -10.92 2.94 -6.79
N ALA A 141 -9.98 2.89 -7.74
CA ALA A 141 -8.60 2.52 -7.50
C ALA A 141 -7.90 3.56 -6.60
N SER A 142 -8.14 4.85 -6.88
CA SER A 142 -7.62 5.96 -6.08
C SER A 142 -8.12 5.94 -4.62
N GLY A 143 -9.42 5.71 -4.42
CA GLY A 143 -10.02 5.63 -3.09
C GLY A 143 -9.47 4.46 -2.27
N LEU A 144 -9.49 3.25 -2.86
CA LEU A 144 -8.97 2.06 -2.19
C LEU A 144 -7.48 2.20 -1.84
N SER A 145 -6.68 2.77 -2.74
CA SER A 145 -5.26 3.00 -2.50
C SER A 145 -4.99 3.92 -1.32
N SER A 146 -5.84 4.93 -1.07
CA SER A 146 -5.63 5.85 0.03
C SER A 146 -5.62 5.17 1.40
N PHE A 147 -6.40 4.10 1.58
CA PHE A 147 -6.45 3.35 2.85
C PHE A 147 -5.12 2.71 3.24
N THR A 148 -4.17 2.54 2.31
CA THR A 148 -2.84 2.03 2.66
C THR A 148 -2.08 2.99 3.58
N PHE A 149 -2.46 4.28 3.65
CA PHE A 149 -1.92 5.22 4.64
C PHE A 149 -2.27 4.85 6.09
N LEU A 150 -3.25 3.96 6.32
CA LEU A 150 -3.53 3.41 7.65
C LEU A 150 -2.54 2.32 8.07
N SER A 151 -1.83 1.68 7.14
CA SER A 151 -0.85 0.63 7.49
C SER A 151 0.19 1.10 8.52
N PRO A 152 0.88 2.25 8.34
CA PRO A 152 1.82 2.75 9.34
C PRO A 152 1.14 3.19 10.65
N VAL A 153 -0.13 3.60 10.62
CA VAL A 153 -0.93 3.90 11.82
C VAL A 153 -1.07 2.64 12.68
N PHE A 154 -1.53 1.54 12.07
CA PHE A 154 -1.64 0.26 12.75
C PHE A 154 -0.27 -0.26 13.18
N GLY A 155 0.77 -0.03 12.39
CA GLY A 155 2.15 -0.36 12.77
C GLY A 155 2.57 0.30 14.09
N VAL A 156 2.35 1.60 14.24
CA VAL A 156 2.67 2.35 15.46
C VAL A 156 1.79 1.91 16.64
N LEU A 157 0.49 1.69 16.41
CA LEU A 157 -0.44 1.25 17.47
C LEU A 157 -0.08 -0.16 17.98
N CYS A 158 0.24 -1.08 17.06
CA CYS A 158 0.72 -2.41 17.41
C CYS A 158 2.09 -2.34 18.10
N GLY A 159 2.99 -1.45 17.67
CA GLY A 159 4.27 -1.20 18.36
C GLY A 159 4.07 -0.75 19.80
N ALA A 160 3.17 0.19 20.03
CA ALA A 160 2.82 0.61 21.39
C ALA A 160 2.20 -0.52 22.23
N MET A 161 1.29 -1.30 21.64
CA MET A 161 0.55 -2.35 22.36
C MET A 161 1.38 -3.59 22.67
N PHE A 162 2.18 -4.07 21.71
CA PHE A 162 2.91 -5.34 21.81
C PHE A 162 4.39 -5.16 22.14
N LEU A 163 4.99 -4.04 21.73
CA LEU A 163 6.41 -3.74 21.93
C LEU A 163 6.65 -2.67 23.01
N ASN A 164 5.59 -2.15 23.65
CA ASN A 164 5.64 -1.07 24.65
C ASN A 164 6.35 0.19 24.13
N GLU A 165 6.24 0.49 22.84
CA GLU A 165 6.78 1.73 22.27
C GLU A 165 6.01 2.96 22.79
N PRO A 166 6.70 4.05 23.17
CA PRO A 166 6.05 5.23 23.71
C PRO A 166 5.21 5.97 22.66
N LEU A 167 3.92 6.16 22.94
CA LEU A 167 3.04 6.99 22.12
C LEU A 167 3.25 8.47 22.44
N THR A 168 3.85 9.19 21.49
CA THR A 168 4.08 10.63 21.61
C THR A 168 2.86 11.42 21.09
N MET A 169 2.70 12.67 21.56
CA MET A 169 1.66 13.58 21.05
C MET A 169 1.74 13.76 19.53
N ARG A 170 2.95 13.69 18.98
CA ARG A 170 3.23 13.75 17.55
C ARG A 170 2.53 12.64 16.77
N ILE A 171 2.51 11.42 17.30
CA ILE A 171 1.80 10.29 16.69
C ILE A 171 0.31 10.63 16.59
N PHE A 172 -0.32 11.08 17.68
CA PHE A 172 -1.74 11.43 17.66
C PHE A 172 -2.08 12.53 16.64
N LEU A 173 -1.26 13.57 16.53
CA LEU A 173 -1.43 14.61 15.50
C LEU A 173 -1.32 14.04 14.08
N ALA A 174 -0.34 13.18 13.85
CA ALA A 174 -0.17 12.52 12.55
C ALA A 174 -1.35 11.59 12.21
N LEU A 175 -1.88 10.85 13.19
CA LEU A 175 -3.09 10.03 13.02
C LEU A 175 -4.30 10.89 12.65
N GLY A 176 -4.45 12.05 13.29
CA GLY A 176 -5.49 13.03 12.96
C GLY A 176 -5.39 13.54 11.51
N LEU A 177 -4.17 13.86 11.05
CA LEU A 177 -3.93 14.29 9.66
C LEU A 177 -4.26 13.19 8.65
N ILE A 178 -3.86 11.93 8.93
CA ILE A 178 -4.17 10.78 8.09
C ILE A 178 -5.68 10.57 8.02
N ALA A 179 -6.37 10.54 9.16
CA ALA A 179 -7.81 10.36 9.22
C ALA A 179 -8.57 11.47 8.46
N ALA A 180 -8.18 12.74 8.67
CA ALA A 180 -8.78 13.87 7.96
C ALA A 180 -8.55 13.77 6.44
N GLY A 181 -7.34 13.42 6.01
CA GLY A 181 -7.01 13.22 4.59
C GLY A 181 -7.87 12.13 3.95
N LEU A 182 -8.01 10.98 4.62
CA LEU A 182 -8.83 9.87 4.14
C LEU A 182 -10.32 10.21 4.04
N ILE A 183 -10.85 10.96 5.01
CA ILE A 183 -12.23 11.45 4.96
C ILE A 183 -12.43 12.36 3.75
N ILE A 184 -11.48 13.26 3.46
CA ILE A 184 -11.56 14.15 2.31
C ILE A 184 -11.50 13.37 0.99
N VAL A 185 -10.60 12.38 0.88
CA VAL A 185 -10.44 11.56 -0.35
C VAL A 185 -11.69 10.72 -0.63
N ASN A 186 -12.29 10.12 0.41
CA ASN A 186 -13.36 9.15 0.27
C ASN A 186 -14.78 9.74 0.43
N ARG A 187 -14.90 11.04 0.69
CA ARG A 187 -16.22 11.70 0.71
C ARG A 187 -16.85 11.70 -0.68
N PRO A 188 -18.08 11.19 -0.85
CA PRO A 188 -18.75 11.19 -2.14
C PRO A 188 -18.89 12.63 -2.65
N ALA A 189 -18.51 12.86 -3.91
CA ALA A 189 -18.77 14.14 -4.55
C ALA A 189 -20.28 14.37 -4.56
N ARG A 190 -20.72 15.51 -4.03
CA ARG A 190 -22.14 15.91 -4.05
C ARG A 190 -22.57 15.91 -5.53
N LYS A 191 -23.43 14.98 -5.93
CA LYS A 191 -24.05 14.99 -7.26
C LYS A 191 -24.79 16.32 -7.35
N LEU A 192 -24.32 17.23 -8.21
CA LEU A 192 -25.13 18.36 -8.63
C LEU A 192 -26.26 17.76 -9.47
N THR A 193 -27.48 17.74 -8.92
CA THR A 193 -28.68 17.43 -9.70
C THR A 193 -28.77 18.45 -10.83
N PRO A 194 -28.80 18.04 -12.12
CA PRO A 194 -29.17 18.95 -13.19
C PRO A 194 -30.62 19.36 -12.95
N VAL A 195 -30.88 20.67 -12.95
CA VAL A 195 -32.24 21.23 -12.95
C VAL A 195 -32.75 21.24 -14.38
#